data_AF-A0A7W4FZS3-F1
#
_entry.id   AF-A0A7W4FZS3-F1
#
_cell.length_a   1.000
_cell.length_b   1.000
_cell.length_c   1.000
_cell.angle_alpha   90.00
_cell.angle_beta   90.00
_cell.angle_gamma   90.00
#
_symmetry.space_group_name_H-M   'P 1'
#
loop_
_entity.id
_entity.type
_entity.pdbx_description
1 polymer ?
#
loop_
_entity_poly.entity_id
_entity_poly.type
_entity_poly.pdbx_seq_one_letter_code
_entity_poly.pdbx_strand_id
1 'polypeptide(L)'
;MRKILVFLSIMLVAACAAKTENMSHHYPEYIGGDFYLTEDMALFENNEHNFSFFKNALVRQSDCCASGRLIVLLPKGTKVQINNILRYIKFTNDCNEAVGNVTINSKRLDFEYFVNCNYQGVKVAKDLPWEREL
;
A
#
# COMPACT_ATOMS: atom_id res chain seq x y z
N MET A 1 -45.69 -13.52 6.56
CA MET A 1 -44.53 -12.93 7.28
C MET A 1 -43.18 -13.59 6.95
N ARG A 2 -42.99 -14.25 5.79
CA ARG A 2 -41.71 -14.90 5.43
C ARG A 2 -40.85 -14.09 4.43
N LYS A 3 -41.44 -13.08 3.76
CA LYS A 3 -40.78 -12.29 2.71
C LYS A 3 -40.10 -11.01 3.22
N ILE A 4 -40.47 -10.51 4.40
CA ILE A 4 -39.85 -9.31 5.01
C ILE A 4 -38.49 -9.65 5.63
N LEU A 5 -38.34 -10.85 6.21
CA LEU A 5 -37.05 -11.29 6.78
C LEU A 5 -35.95 -11.44 5.72
N VAL A 6 -36.30 -11.79 4.48
CA VAL A 6 -35.34 -11.98 3.38
C VAL A 6 -34.77 -10.64 2.89
N PHE A 7 -35.56 -9.56 2.93
CA PHE A 7 -35.07 -8.23 2.57
C PHE A 7 -34.15 -7.63 3.65
N LEU A 8 -34.40 -7.92 4.94
CA LEU A 8 -33.52 -7.47 6.03
C LEU A 8 -32.17 -8.20 6.01
N SER A 9 -32.14 -9.50 5.65
CA SER A 9 -30.88 -10.25 5.55
C SER A 9 -30.04 -9.82 4.35
N ILE A 10 -30.64 -9.42 3.22
CA ILE A 10 -29.89 -8.93 2.05
C ILE A 10 -29.23 -7.57 2.32
N MET A 11 -29.87 -6.67 3.09
CA MET A 11 -29.23 -5.40 3.47
C MET A 11 -28.05 -5.56 4.44
N LEU A 12 -28.01 -6.62 5.24
CA LEU A 12 -26.89 -6.92 6.15
C LEU A 12 -25.66 -7.48 5.44
N VAL A 13 -25.79 -8.11 4.27
CA VAL A 13 -24.63 -8.64 3.51
C VAL A 13 -23.89 -7.55 2.73
N ALA A 14 -24.56 -6.45 2.38
CA ALA A 14 -23.95 -5.35 1.63
C ALA A 14 -22.96 -4.49 2.46
N ALA A 15 -22.93 -4.64 3.78
CA ALA A 15 -22.09 -3.84 4.69
C ALA A 15 -20.65 -4.36 4.88
N CYS A 16 -20.20 -5.34 4.08
CA CYS A 16 -18.88 -5.96 4.24
C CYS A 16 -18.08 -6.00 2.92
N ALA A 17 -18.30 -5.04 2.03
CA ALA A 17 -17.44 -4.86 0.86
C ALA A 17 -16.27 -3.94 1.25
N ALA A 18 -15.05 -4.42 1.06
CA ALA A 18 -13.87 -3.57 1.15
C ALA A 18 -13.97 -2.43 0.13
N LYS A 19 -13.83 -1.18 0.58
CA LYS A 19 -13.85 -0.01 -0.30
C LYS A 19 -12.42 0.43 -0.56
N THR A 20 -12.08 0.60 -1.83
CA THR A 20 -10.81 1.21 -2.26
C THR A 20 -11.10 2.61 -2.81
N GLU A 21 -10.36 3.62 -2.35
CA GLU A 21 -10.46 4.99 -2.80
C GLU A 21 -9.10 5.48 -3.31
N ASN A 22 -9.09 6.29 -4.37
CA ASN A 22 -7.87 6.95 -4.85
C ASN A 22 -7.63 8.23 -4.04
N MET A 23 -6.50 8.29 -3.33
CA MET A 23 -6.08 9.41 -2.50
C MET A 23 -4.95 10.24 -3.09
N SER A 24 -4.55 9.99 -4.34
CA SER A 24 -3.47 10.71 -5.04
C SER A 24 -3.54 12.23 -4.89
N HIS A 25 -4.74 12.80 -4.98
CA HIS A 25 -4.96 14.25 -4.88
C HIS A 25 -4.59 14.85 -3.52
N HIS A 26 -4.48 14.04 -2.46
CA HIS A 26 -4.01 14.46 -1.14
C HIS A 26 -2.48 14.40 -0.98
N TYR A 27 -1.77 13.80 -1.94
CA TYR A 27 -0.32 13.60 -1.91
C TYR A 27 0.34 13.93 -3.26
N PRO A 28 0.00 15.06 -3.92
CA PRO A 28 0.44 15.35 -5.28
C PRO A 28 1.98 15.44 -5.45
N GLU A 29 2.70 15.77 -4.39
CA GLU A 29 4.15 15.87 -4.35
C GLU A 29 4.85 14.49 -4.33
N TYR A 30 4.15 13.44 -3.91
CA TYR A 30 4.70 12.09 -3.72
C TYR A 30 4.27 11.08 -4.78
N ILE A 31 3.58 11.52 -5.83
CA ILE A 31 3.08 10.68 -6.93
C ILE A 31 3.46 11.25 -8.29
N GLY A 32 3.36 10.41 -9.33
CA GLY A 32 3.39 10.88 -10.72
C GLY A 32 4.76 11.38 -11.17
N GLY A 33 5.80 10.57 -10.97
CA GLY A 33 7.16 10.90 -11.37
C GLY A 33 8.18 9.87 -10.91
N ASP A 34 9.44 10.22 -11.13
CA ASP A 34 10.59 9.47 -10.67
C ASP A 34 11.05 9.99 -9.30
N PHE A 35 11.28 9.07 -8.38
CA PHE A 35 11.70 9.33 -7.00
C PHE A 35 12.94 8.51 -6.66
N TYR A 36 13.68 8.91 -5.64
CA TYR A 36 14.82 8.19 -5.12
C TYR A 36 14.59 7.80 -3.68
N LEU A 37 14.92 6.55 -3.34
CA LEU A 37 14.81 6.08 -1.96
C LEU A 37 15.74 6.88 -1.04
N THR A 38 15.24 7.32 0.11
CA THR A 38 16.01 8.12 1.08
C THR A 38 16.75 7.26 2.11
N GLU A 39 16.48 5.95 2.12
CA GLU A 39 17.07 4.93 2.98
C GLU A 39 17.11 3.56 2.30
N ASP A 40 17.76 2.59 2.95
CA ASP A 40 17.83 1.21 2.45
C ASP A 40 16.51 0.48 2.65
N MET A 41 15.96 -0.02 1.56
CA MET A 41 14.68 -0.73 1.50
C MET A 41 14.87 -2.15 0.98
N ALA A 42 13.82 -2.95 1.04
CA ALA A 42 13.80 -4.29 0.49
C ALA A 42 12.45 -4.56 -0.16
N LEU A 43 12.46 -5.39 -1.21
CA LEU A 43 11.25 -5.87 -1.86
C LEU A 43 11.02 -7.32 -1.47
N PHE A 44 9.86 -7.62 -0.91
CA PHE A 44 9.43 -8.96 -0.53
C PHE A 44 8.23 -9.39 -1.37
N GLU A 45 8.17 -10.66 -1.74
CA GLU A 45 6.97 -11.31 -2.27
C GLU A 45 6.11 -11.81 -1.11
N ASN A 46 4.94 -11.22 -0.93
CA ASN A 46 3.97 -11.59 0.11
C ASN A 46 3.34 -12.96 -0.19
N ASN A 47 3.34 -13.84 0.81
CA ASN A 47 2.74 -15.17 0.70
C ASN A 47 1.20 -15.16 0.84
N GLU A 48 0.65 -14.12 1.48
CA GLU A 48 -0.79 -13.96 1.69
C GLU A 48 -1.33 -12.87 0.76
N HIS A 49 -2.25 -13.22 -0.13
CA HIS A 49 -2.88 -12.30 -1.10
C HIS A 49 -4.25 -11.80 -0.64
N ASN A 50 -4.60 -11.98 0.63
CA ASN A 50 -5.97 -11.73 1.05
C ASN A 50 -6.31 -10.22 1.11
N PHE A 51 -5.31 -9.33 1.08
CA PHE A 51 -5.49 -7.89 1.34
C PHE A 51 -4.63 -6.95 0.47
N SER A 52 -3.68 -7.46 -0.31
CA SER A 52 -2.69 -6.67 -1.07
C SER A 52 -3.09 -6.48 -2.54
N PHE A 53 -2.82 -5.31 -3.11
CA PHE A 53 -3.06 -5.02 -4.53
C PHE A 53 -1.96 -5.62 -5.40
N PHE A 54 -0.74 -5.69 -4.86
CA PHE A 54 0.41 -6.27 -5.53
C PHE A 54 0.97 -7.46 -4.73
N LYS A 55 1.67 -8.34 -5.44
CA LYS A 55 2.37 -9.46 -4.79
C LYS A 55 3.59 -9.00 -4.00
N ASN A 56 4.10 -7.81 -4.30
CA ASN A 56 5.36 -7.34 -3.73
C ASN A 56 5.13 -6.19 -2.76
N ALA A 57 5.70 -6.30 -1.56
CA ALA A 57 5.75 -5.24 -0.56
C ALA A 57 7.15 -4.60 -0.57
N LEU A 58 7.18 -3.28 -0.68
CA LEU A 58 8.35 -2.47 -0.37
C LEU A 58 8.36 -2.20 1.13
N VAL A 59 9.47 -2.51 1.79
CA VAL A 59 9.60 -2.37 3.25
C VAL A 59 10.92 -1.72 3.61
N ARG A 60 10.93 -0.98 4.71
CA ARG A 60 12.17 -0.47 5.31
C ARG A 60 12.96 -1.65 5.86
N GLN A 61 14.26 -1.73 5.58
CA GLN A 61 15.08 -2.81 6.15
C GLN A 61 15.15 -2.73 7.69
N SER A 62 14.99 -1.51 8.24
CA SER A 62 14.92 -1.30 9.68
C SER A 62 13.65 -1.85 10.34
N ASP A 63 12.57 -2.03 9.56
CA ASP A 63 11.31 -2.54 10.07
C ASP A 63 11.38 -4.08 10.06
N CYS A 64 11.85 -4.64 11.18
CA CYS A 64 12.29 -6.02 11.41
C CYS A 64 11.24 -7.14 11.18
N CYS A 65 10.11 -6.88 10.51
CA CYS A 65 8.92 -7.74 10.56
C CYS A 65 8.24 -8.02 9.20
N ALA A 66 8.93 -7.86 8.08
CA ALA A 66 8.35 -8.25 6.79
C ALA A 66 8.30 -9.77 6.63
N SER A 67 7.11 -10.32 6.39
CA SER A 67 6.90 -11.73 6.08
C SER A 67 6.88 -11.94 4.56
N GLY A 68 7.48 -13.03 4.08
CA GLY A 68 7.51 -13.35 2.64
C GLY A 68 8.89 -13.72 2.13
N ARG A 69 9.00 -13.90 0.81
CA ARG A 69 10.28 -14.20 0.14
C ARG A 69 10.98 -12.90 -0.24
N LEU A 70 12.19 -12.67 0.27
CA LEU A 70 13.03 -11.55 -0.18
C LEU A 70 13.31 -11.69 -1.68
N ILE A 71 12.95 -10.68 -2.46
CA ILE A 71 13.26 -10.59 -3.89
C ILE A 71 14.60 -9.88 -4.07
N VAL A 72 14.78 -8.73 -3.42
CA VAL A 72 15.94 -7.85 -3.63
C VAL A 72 16.11 -6.84 -2.50
N LEU A 73 17.35 -6.43 -2.26
CA LEU A 73 17.70 -5.29 -1.42
C LEU A 73 17.86 -4.05 -2.32
N LEU A 74 17.20 -2.96 -1.96
CA LEU A 74 17.21 -1.70 -2.69
C LEU A 74 17.98 -0.66 -1.87
N PRO A 75 19.22 -0.32 -2.26
CA PRO A 75 19.98 0.67 -1.51
C PRO A 75 19.34 2.06 -1.61
N LYS A 76 19.63 2.92 -0.63
CA LYS A 76 19.38 4.36 -0.71
C LYS A 76 19.85 4.91 -2.07
N GLY A 77 19.04 5.79 -2.66
CA GLY A 77 19.29 6.34 -4.00
C GLY A 77 18.80 5.44 -5.13
N THR A 78 18.14 4.31 -4.84
CA THR A 78 17.45 3.54 -5.87
C THR A 78 16.29 4.36 -6.43
N LYS A 79 16.19 4.40 -7.76
CA LYS A 79 15.08 5.04 -8.47
C LYS A 79 13.81 4.19 -8.40
N VAL A 80 12.70 4.79 -8.00
CA VAL A 80 11.36 4.21 -7.96
C VAL A 80 10.34 5.14 -8.58
N GLN A 81 9.22 4.59 -9.01
CA GLN A 81 8.07 5.35 -9.50
C GLN A 81 6.88 5.13 -8.58
N ILE A 82 6.29 6.22 -8.11
CA ILE A 82 5.07 6.16 -7.29
C ILE A 82 3.89 6.54 -8.16
N ASN A 83 3.01 5.57 -8.42
CA ASN A 83 1.93 5.72 -9.38
C ASN A 83 0.68 6.32 -8.73
N ASN A 84 0.37 5.90 -7.49
CA ASN A 84 -0.86 6.27 -6.81
C ASN A 84 -0.72 6.06 -5.29
N ILE A 85 -1.61 6.67 -4.52
CA ILE A 85 -1.86 6.31 -3.13
C ILE A 85 -3.32 5.89 -3.02
N LEU A 86 -3.53 4.66 -2.55
CA LEU A 86 -4.84 4.05 -2.39
C LEU A 86 -5.20 4.01 -0.92
N ARG A 87 -6.46 4.26 -0.59
CA ARG A 87 -7.03 4.04 0.73
C ARG A 87 -7.89 2.80 0.71
N TYR A 88 -7.66 1.91 1.66
CA TYR A 88 -8.44 0.71 1.88
C TYR A 88 -9.22 0.82 3.19
N ILE A 89 -10.55 0.71 3.09
CA ILE A 89 -11.46 0.73 4.23
C ILE A 89 -12.09 -0.64 4.40
N LYS A 90 -11.83 -1.30 5.53
CA LYS A 90 -12.47 -2.55 5.94
C LYS A 90 -12.72 -2.58 7.44
N PHE A 91 -13.99 -2.60 7.83
CA PHE A 91 -14.53 -2.78 9.19
C PHE A 91 -13.81 -1.98 10.31
N THR A 92 -12.61 -2.39 10.75
CA THR A 92 -11.78 -1.71 11.76
C THR A 92 -10.55 -0.99 11.21
N ASN A 93 -10.22 -1.18 9.93
CA ASN A 93 -8.95 -0.77 9.34
C ASN A 93 -9.21 0.21 8.21
N ASP A 94 -8.60 1.38 8.33
CA ASP A 94 -8.59 2.43 7.32
C ASP A 94 -7.14 2.79 7.02
N CYS A 95 -6.59 2.27 5.92
CA CYS A 95 -5.16 2.31 5.65
C CYS A 95 -4.86 2.93 4.30
N ASN A 96 -3.77 3.70 4.22
CA ASN A 96 -3.25 4.22 2.98
C ASN A 96 -2.00 3.45 2.56
N GLU A 97 -1.94 3.08 1.29
CA GLU A 97 -0.82 2.38 0.68
C GLU A 97 -0.41 3.11 -0.60
N ALA A 98 0.89 3.36 -0.74
CA ALA A 98 1.46 3.85 -1.98
C ALA A 98 1.71 2.67 -2.90
N VAL A 99 1.25 2.77 -4.14
CA VAL A 99 1.52 1.77 -5.16
C VAL A 99 2.47 2.34 -6.19
N GLY A 100 3.48 1.55 -6.52
CA GLY A 100 4.60 2.01 -7.32
C GLY A 100 5.25 0.88 -8.10
N ASN A 101 6.37 1.20 -8.72
CA ASN A 101 7.19 0.20 -9.39
C ASN A 101 8.68 0.55 -9.34
N VAL A 102 9.50 -0.48 -9.46
CA VAL A 102 10.96 -0.38 -9.54
C VAL A 102 11.46 -1.27 -10.68
N THR A 103 12.50 -0.83 -11.39
CA THR A 103 13.12 -1.64 -12.45
C THR A 103 14.39 -2.29 -11.92
N ILE A 104 14.46 -3.61 -11.97
CA ILE A 104 15.57 -4.41 -11.46
C ILE A 104 15.95 -5.42 -12.54
N ASN A 105 17.22 -5.41 -12.96
CA ASN A 105 17.71 -6.30 -14.03
C ASN A 105 16.82 -6.25 -15.30
N SER A 106 16.43 -5.05 -15.72
CA SER A 106 15.50 -4.79 -16.84
C SER A 106 14.09 -5.35 -16.68
N LYS A 107 13.70 -5.78 -15.48
CA LYS A 107 12.34 -6.21 -15.16
C LYS A 107 11.68 -5.18 -14.26
N ARG A 108 10.49 -4.73 -14.66
CA ARG A 108 9.64 -3.89 -13.83
C ARG A 108 8.90 -4.76 -12.81
N LEU A 109 9.05 -4.41 -11.54
CA LEU A 109 8.32 -5.02 -10.44
C LEU A 109 7.43 -3.95 -9.81
N ASP A 110 6.12 -4.15 -9.87
CA ASP A 110 5.18 -3.30 -9.16
C ASP A 110 5.18 -3.68 -7.67
N PHE A 111 4.98 -2.70 -6.80
CA PHE A 111 5.00 -2.87 -5.35
C PHE A 111 3.94 -2.03 -4.66
N GLU A 112 3.62 -2.41 -3.44
CA GLU A 112 2.90 -1.59 -2.47
C GLU A 112 3.81 -1.21 -1.30
N TYR A 113 3.67 -0.01 -0.79
CA TYR A 113 4.32 0.48 0.42
C TYR A 113 3.27 0.98 1.39
N PHE A 114 3.33 0.47 2.61
CA PHE A 114 2.42 0.84 3.67
C PHE A 114 2.72 2.26 4.18
N VAL A 115 1.79 3.21 3.97
CA VAL A 115 1.97 4.61 4.41
C VAL A 115 1.49 4.77 5.86
N ASN A 116 0.23 4.42 6.14
CA ASN A 116 -0.34 4.41 7.49
C ASN A 116 -1.63 3.57 7.59
N CYS A 117 -2.00 3.15 8.81
CA CYS A 117 -3.34 2.64 9.15
C CYS A 117 -3.88 3.45 10.32
N ASN A 118 -5.14 3.81 10.22
CA ASN A 118 -5.89 4.40 11.31
C ASN A 118 -6.78 3.34 11.96
N TYR A 119 -6.52 3.01 13.23
CA TYR A 119 -7.41 2.16 14.04
C TYR A 119 -8.38 2.97 14.92
N GLN A 120 -8.26 4.31 15.02
CA GLN A 120 -9.18 5.29 15.67
C GLN A 120 -8.45 6.60 16.09
N GLY A 121 -7.88 7.33 15.14
CA GLY A 121 -7.12 8.57 15.38
C GLY A 121 -5.73 8.54 14.74
N VAL A 122 -5.54 9.46 13.79
CA VAL A 122 -4.35 9.68 12.96
C VAL A 122 -3.05 9.53 13.75
N LYS A 123 -2.26 8.50 13.46
CA LYS A 123 -0.84 8.47 13.84
C LYS A 123 0.01 9.02 12.70
N VAL A 124 0.90 9.93 13.08
CA VAL A 124 1.83 10.69 12.23
C VAL A 124 2.57 9.73 11.30
N ALA A 125 2.48 10.00 9.99
CA ALA A 125 3.25 9.29 8.97
C ALA A 125 4.75 9.42 9.32
N LYS A 126 5.48 8.31 9.43
CA LYS A 126 6.93 8.35 9.24
C LYS A 126 7.17 9.04 7.89
N ASP A 127 8.23 9.84 7.76
CA ASP A 127 8.59 10.45 6.47
C ASP A 127 8.55 9.38 5.38
N LEU A 128 8.08 9.70 4.17
CA LEU A 128 8.08 8.71 3.10
C LEU A 128 9.53 8.36 2.75
N PRO A 129 9.85 7.08 2.49
CA PRO A 129 11.23 6.65 2.25
C PRO A 129 11.70 6.99 0.82
N TRP A 130 11.18 8.07 0.23
CA TRP A 130 11.53 8.55 -1.09
C TRP A 130 11.33 10.06 -1.24
N GLU A 131 12.10 10.65 -2.14
CA GLU A 131 12.04 12.07 -2.50
C GLU A 131 12.12 12.26 -4.02
N ARG A 132 11.53 13.35 -4.52
CA ARG A 132 11.52 13.65 -5.96
C ARG A 132 12.88 14.21 -6.38
N GLU A 133 13.33 13.90 -7.60
CA GLU A 133 14.45 14.60 -8.23
C GLU A 133 14.09 16.09 -8.39
N LEU A 134 14.84 16.98 -7.75
CA LEU A 134 14.71 18.44 -7.93
C LEU A 134 15.39 18.90 -9.23
#